data_AF-A0A2P2IAF7-F1
#
_entry.id   AF-A0A2P2IAF7-F1
#
_cell.length_a   1.000
_cell.length_b   1.000
_cell.length_c   1.000
_cell.angle_alpha   90.00
_cell.angle_beta   90.00
_cell.angle_gamma   90.00
#
_symmetry.space_group_name_H-M   'P 1'
#
loop_
_entity.id
_entity.type
_entity.pdbx_description
1 polymer ?
#
loop_
_entity_poly.entity_id
_entity_poly.type
_entity_poly.pdbx_seq_one_letter_code
_entity_poly.pdbx_strand_id
1 'polypeptide(L)'
;MKFQVQGSDLPCAVEDSVAGICSDHGINNSSRRKPSSNRIYWGSLLLIIMIGTANATTDLQELALGTGIIPEDRDLLEAITMPFTDPSTQYFVTGFDGFPAFGFRAGANIKHPFRLFLPERMHRTFSILAAIKPDVNVPMYLFAVTNPLETVVQLGVSISPGEAGSTNVSLLYTDSDRHMTTQTVASFLVPDFTRKW
;
A
#
# COMPACT_ATOMS: atom_id res chain seq x y z
N MET A 1 -4.39 -15.37 9.32
CA MET A 1 -3.63 -14.13 9.06
C MET A 1 -2.73 -13.88 10.24
N LYS A 2 -1.41 -14.05 10.10
CA LYS A 2 -0.44 -13.92 11.21
C LYS A 2 0.17 -12.51 11.19
N PHE A 3 0.02 -11.77 12.28
CA PHE A 3 0.87 -10.63 12.58
C PHE A 3 1.97 -11.14 13.51
N GLN A 4 3.22 -11.19 13.04
CA GLN A 4 4.37 -11.47 13.89
C GLN A 4 5.27 -10.25 13.83
N VAL A 5 5.34 -9.53 14.95
CA VAL A 5 6.40 -8.54 15.20
C VAL A 5 7.54 -9.31 15.86
N GLN A 6 8.59 -9.58 15.10
CA GLN A 6 9.84 -10.11 15.63
C GLN A 6 10.94 -9.12 15.28
N GLY A 7 11.29 -8.27 16.25
CA GLY A 7 12.52 -7.49 16.20
C GLY A 7 13.65 -8.32 16.76
N SER A 8 14.71 -8.52 15.97
CA SER A 8 16.11 -8.61 16.41
C SER A 8 17.05 -8.96 15.24
N ASP A 9 18.02 -8.05 15.02
CA ASP A 9 19.43 -8.22 14.63
C ASP A 9 19.83 -9.08 13.42
N LEU A 10 20.41 -8.42 12.39
CA LEU A 10 21.67 -8.79 11.70
C LEU A 10 22.09 -7.68 10.69
N PRO A 11 23.41 -7.56 10.36
CA PRO A 11 24.03 -6.34 9.86
C PRO A 11 23.93 -6.17 8.33
N CYS A 12 23.74 -4.94 7.88
CA CYS A 12 23.85 -4.57 6.46
C CYS A 12 25.31 -4.70 6.00
N ALA A 13 25.52 -5.49 4.95
CA ALA A 13 26.77 -5.54 4.21
C ALA A 13 26.87 -4.37 3.23
N VAL A 14 28.08 -3.81 3.23
CA VAL A 14 28.79 -2.95 2.27
C VAL A 14 28.29 -3.00 0.81
N GLU A 15 28.12 -1.83 0.19
CA GLU A 15 28.60 -1.61 -1.18
C GLU A 15 28.94 -0.13 -1.42
N ASP A 16 30.18 0.07 -1.89
CA ASP A 16 30.80 1.33 -2.30
C ASP A 16 30.17 1.87 -3.59
N SER A 17 29.98 3.19 -3.69
CA SER A 17 30.24 3.89 -4.96
C SER A 17 30.46 5.39 -4.76
N VAL A 18 31.60 5.82 -5.29
CA VAL A 18 32.22 7.14 -5.21
C VAL A 18 31.95 7.92 -6.50
N ALA A 19 31.51 9.18 -6.32
CA ALA A 19 31.81 10.41 -7.07
C ALA A 19 31.62 10.56 -8.60
N GLY A 20 30.98 11.71 -8.94
CA GLY A 20 31.37 12.64 -10.02
C GLY A 20 30.84 12.29 -11.42
N ILE A 21 30.49 13.22 -12.33
CA ILE A 21 30.99 14.57 -12.64
C ILE A 21 29.90 15.32 -13.46
N CYS A 22 29.77 16.64 -13.24
CA CYS A 22 29.05 17.58 -14.12
C CYS A 22 30.05 18.37 -15.01
N SER A 23 29.69 18.64 -16.28
CA SER A 23 30.01 19.84 -17.11
C SER A 23 29.61 19.56 -18.57
N ASP A 24 28.65 20.26 -19.18
CA ASP A 24 28.65 21.63 -19.72
C ASP A 24 29.22 21.73 -21.15
N HIS A 25 28.39 22.10 -22.14
CA HIS A 25 28.74 22.97 -23.29
C HIS A 25 27.58 23.14 -24.29
N GLY A 26 27.15 24.40 -24.49
CA GLY A 26 27.39 25.05 -25.78
C GLY A 26 26.23 25.31 -26.77
N ILE A 27 25.82 26.58 -26.82
CA ILE A 27 25.60 27.43 -28.03
C ILE A 27 24.30 27.29 -28.88
N ASN A 28 23.38 28.23 -28.63
CA ASN A 28 22.93 29.33 -29.52
C ASN A 28 22.61 29.03 -31.01
N ASN A 29 21.35 29.24 -31.46
CA ASN A 29 21.04 30.28 -32.45
C ASN A 29 19.53 30.57 -32.61
N SER A 30 19.28 31.83 -32.88
CA SER A 30 18.04 32.57 -33.07
C SER A 30 17.15 32.18 -34.27
N SER A 31 15.83 32.41 -34.13
CA SER A 31 14.99 32.96 -35.21
C SER A 31 13.66 33.50 -34.68
N ARG A 32 13.51 34.83 -34.77
CA ARG A 32 12.26 35.57 -34.55
C ARG A 32 11.32 35.38 -35.75
N ARG A 33 10.03 35.11 -35.52
CA ARG A 33 8.94 35.64 -36.35
C ARG A 33 7.79 36.09 -35.45
N LYS A 34 7.38 37.35 -35.63
CA LYS A 34 6.25 38.01 -34.96
C LYS A 34 4.91 37.58 -35.58
N PRO A 35 3.77 37.75 -34.87
CA PRO A 35 2.47 37.20 -35.23
C PRO A 35 1.60 38.17 -36.05
N SER A 36 0.67 37.60 -36.81
CA SER A 36 -0.51 38.25 -37.41
C SER A 36 -1.48 37.13 -37.79
N SER A 37 -2.80 37.23 -37.81
CA SER A 37 -3.81 38.19 -37.36
C SER A 37 -5.12 37.43 -37.63
N ASN A 38 -6.02 37.44 -36.65
CA ASN A 38 -7.47 37.30 -36.73
C ASN A 38 -8.11 36.22 -37.62
N ARG A 39 -8.93 35.37 -36.99
CA ARG A 39 -10.35 35.24 -37.39
C ARG A 39 -11.20 34.62 -36.29
N ILE A 40 -12.15 35.42 -35.83
CA ILE A 40 -13.18 35.15 -34.84
C ILE A 40 -14.37 34.52 -35.59
N TYR A 41 -14.86 33.36 -35.13
CA TYR A 41 -16.18 32.86 -35.50
C TYR A 41 -17.06 32.85 -34.25
N TRP A 42 -18.11 33.68 -34.28
CA TRP A 42 -19.19 33.69 -33.30
C TRP A 42 -20.19 32.59 -33.70
N GLY A 43 -20.32 31.57 -32.86
CA GLY A 43 -21.34 30.54 -32.97
C GLY A 43 -21.63 29.99 -31.58
N SER A 44 -22.65 30.55 -30.93
CA SER A 44 -23.19 30.03 -29.68
C SER A 44 -23.67 28.59 -29.85
N LEU A 45 -23.15 27.66 -29.06
CA LEU A 45 -23.95 26.53 -28.59
C LEU A 45 -23.37 25.96 -27.30
N LEU A 46 -24.13 26.14 -26.21
CA LEU A 46 -24.19 25.32 -25.01
C LEU A 46 -22.87 24.94 -24.32
N LEU A 47 -22.56 25.79 -23.35
CA LEU A 47 -21.95 25.48 -22.06
C LEU A 47 -22.48 24.14 -21.48
N ILE A 48 -21.70 23.07 -21.56
CA ILE A 48 -21.69 22.04 -20.52
C ILE A 48 -20.32 22.12 -19.87
N ILE A 49 -20.22 22.99 -18.87
CA ILE A 49 -19.20 22.87 -17.86
C ILE A 49 -19.53 21.58 -17.10
N MET A 50 -18.90 20.48 -17.48
CA MET A 50 -18.72 19.35 -16.57
C MET A 50 -17.67 19.78 -15.57
N ILE A 51 -18.08 20.51 -14.52
CA ILE A 51 -17.36 20.47 -13.25
C ILE A 51 -17.60 19.06 -12.73
N GLY A 52 -16.78 18.12 -13.19
CA GLY A 52 -16.53 16.91 -12.44
C GLY A 52 -15.62 17.31 -11.29
N THR A 53 -16.19 17.53 -10.12
CA THR A 53 -15.39 17.40 -8.91
C THR A 53 -14.94 15.94 -8.89
N ALA A 54 -13.70 15.69 -9.29
CA ALA A 54 -13.06 14.40 -9.12
C ALA A 54 -12.86 14.19 -7.61
N ASN A 55 -13.94 13.85 -6.91
CA ASN A 55 -13.84 13.07 -5.71
C ASN A 55 -13.50 11.67 -6.21
N ALA A 56 -12.20 11.34 -6.16
CA ALA A 56 -11.60 10.10 -6.68
C ALA A 56 -12.19 8.79 -6.11
N THR A 57 -13.27 8.87 -5.34
CA THR A 57 -14.00 7.76 -4.73
C THR A 57 -15.31 7.40 -5.46
N THR A 58 -15.81 8.24 -6.36
CA THR A 58 -17.13 8.02 -7.01
C THR A 58 -17.05 7.42 -8.43
N ASP A 59 -15.98 7.66 -9.18
CA ASP A 59 -15.84 7.17 -10.57
C ASP A 59 -15.56 5.66 -10.70
N LEU A 60 -15.03 5.02 -9.65
CA LEU A 60 -14.71 3.58 -9.70
C LEU A 60 -15.95 2.69 -9.53
N GLN A 61 -16.96 3.17 -8.79
CA GLN A 61 -18.19 2.41 -8.52
C GLN A 61 -19.10 2.36 -9.76
N GLU A 62 -19.15 3.44 -10.55
CA GLU A 62 -19.99 3.52 -11.75
C GLU A 62 -19.42 2.70 -12.92
N LEU A 63 -18.09 2.53 -12.98
CA LEU A 63 -17.42 1.61 -13.91
C LEU A 63 -17.64 0.13 -13.53
N ALA A 64 -17.71 -0.19 -12.24
CA ALA A 64 -17.99 -1.55 -11.76
C ALA A 64 -19.41 -2.02 -12.12
N LEU A 65 -20.40 -1.13 -12.01
CA LEU A 65 -21.80 -1.42 -12.33
C LEU A 65 -22.03 -1.70 -13.83
N GLY A 66 -21.19 -1.16 -14.72
CA GLY A 66 -21.25 -1.39 -16.17
C GLY A 66 -20.72 -2.75 -16.63
N THR A 67 -19.98 -3.47 -15.78
CA THR A 67 -19.39 -4.79 -16.11
C THR A 67 -20.13 -5.97 -15.51
N GLY A 68 -21.11 -5.73 -14.62
CA GLY A 68 -21.78 -6.78 -13.85
C GLY A 68 -20.85 -7.48 -12.83
N ILE A 69 -19.61 -7.02 -12.67
CA ILE A 69 -18.68 -7.50 -11.65
C ILE A 69 -18.87 -6.62 -10.41
N ILE A 70 -19.60 -7.14 -9.43
CA ILE A 70 -19.62 -6.53 -8.09
C ILE A 70 -18.25 -6.82 -7.45
N PRO A 71 -17.50 -5.80 -7.00
CA PRO A 71 -16.26 -6.02 -6.26
C PRO A 71 -16.52 -6.89 -5.03
N GLU A 72 -15.76 -7.97 -4.89
CA GLU A 72 -15.82 -8.81 -3.71
C GLU A 72 -14.98 -8.18 -2.60
N ASP A 73 -15.61 -7.30 -1.82
CA ASP A 73 -14.97 -6.69 -0.67
C ASP A 73 -14.85 -7.71 0.48
N ARG A 74 -13.68 -7.73 1.10
CA ARG A 74 -13.34 -8.63 2.22
C ARG A 74 -12.66 -7.83 3.32
N ASP A 75 -13.29 -7.78 4.48
CA ASP A 75 -12.72 -7.13 5.66
C ASP A 75 -11.87 -8.12 6.47
N LEU A 76 -10.56 -7.89 6.50
CA LEU A 76 -9.62 -8.73 7.24
C LEU A 76 -9.66 -8.48 8.75
N LEU A 77 -10.28 -7.39 9.21
CA LEU A 77 -10.47 -7.12 10.63
C LEU A 77 -11.47 -8.06 11.29
N GLU A 78 -12.35 -8.72 10.50
CA GLU A 78 -13.24 -9.78 11.00
C GLU A 78 -12.47 -10.97 11.60
N ALA A 79 -11.18 -11.11 11.27
CA ALA A 79 -10.31 -12.10 11.89
C ALA A 79 -9.96 -11.78 13.35
N ILE A 80 -10.30 -10.60 13.85
CA ILE A 80 -10.04 -10.21 15.23
C ILE A 80 -11.27 -10.58 16.05
N THR A 81 -11.14 -11.60 16.91
CA THR A 81 -12.26 -12.07 17.73
C THR A 81 -12.38 -11.28 19.03
N MET A 82 -13.63 -11.04 19.45
CA MET A 82 -13.96 -10.41 20.72
C MET A 82 -14.72 -11.38 21.63
N PRO A 83 -14.44 -11.41 22.94
CA PRO A 83 -13.41 -10.63 23.65
C PRO A 83 -11.98 -11.03 23.21
N PHE A 84 -11.02 -10.10 23.36
CA PHE A 84 -9.64 -10.37 22.96
C PHE A 84 -9.08 -11.59 23.69
N THR A 85 -8.45 -12.50 22.94
CA THR A 85 -7.80 -13.70 23.49
C THR A 85 -6.71 -13.35 24.51
N ASP A 86 -5.99 -12.25 24.27
CA ASP A 86 -4.98 -11.72 25.18
C ASP A 86 -5.09 -10.19 25.31
N PRO A 87 -5.77 -9.69 26.36
CA PRO A 87 -5.92 -8.26 26.60
C PRO A 87 -4.61 -7.52 26.91
N SER A 88 -3.51 -8.23 27.19
CA SER A 88 -2.21 -7.59 27.44
C SER A 88 -1.51 -7.19 26.13
N THR A 89 -1.83 -7.88 25.04
CA THR A 89 -1.25 -7.66 23.71
C THR A 89 -2.24 -7.10 22.69
N GLN A 90 -3.55 -7.21 22.95
CA GLN A 90 -4.64 -6.74 22.08
C GLN A 90 -5.55 -5.80 22.86
N TYR A 91 -5.81 -4.62 22.33
CA TYR A 91 -6.61 -3.58 22.99
C TYR A 91 -7.23 -2.63 21.97
N PHE A 92 -8.16 -1.79 22.42
CA PHE A 92 -8.67 -0.70 21.59
C PHE A 92 -7.82 0.56 21.71
N VAL A 93 -7.65 1.25 20.59
CA VAL A 93 -7.07 2.60 20.48
C VAL A 93 -8.04 3.52 19.75
N THR A 94 -7.77 4.83 19.73
CA THR A 94 -8.56 5.79 18.94
C THR A 94 -8.03 5.84 17.51
N GLY A 95 -8.92 5.61 16.55
CA GLY A 95 -8.71 5.68 15.10
C GLY A 95 -8.48 7.10 14.56
N PHE A 96 -8.09 7.20 13.29
CA PHE A 96 -7.90 8.49 12.60
C PHE A 96 -9.19 9.31 12.46
N ASP A 97 -10.32 8.62 12.51
CA ASP A 97 -11.69 9.14 12.41
C ASP A 97 -12.34 9.39 13.79
N GLY A 98 -11.62 9.10 14.89
CA GLY A 98 -12.12 9.20 16.26
C GLY A 98 -12.90 7.98 16.75
N PHE A 99 -13.13 6.96 15.91
CA PHE A 99 -13.77 5.70 16.30
C PHE A 99 -12.74 4.69 16.84
N PRO A 100 -13.15 3.63 17.55
CA PRO A 100 -12.22 2.61 18.03
C PRO A 100 -11.49 1.89 16.88
N ALA A 101 -10.18 1.73 17.02
CA ALA A 101 -9.34 0.91 16.18
C ALA A 101 -8.62 -0.16 17.02
N PHE A 102 -8.11 -1.20 16.36
CA PHE A 102 -7.38 -2.28 17.05
C PHE A 102 -5.92 -1.92 17.27
N GLY A 103 -5.47 -2.08 18.51
CA GLY A 103 -4.08 -1.94 18.92
C GLY A 103 -3.44 -3.29 19.19
N PHE A 104 -2.20 -3.46 18.72
CA PHE A 104 -1.41 -4.66 18.90
C PHE A 104 -0.04 -4.34 19.48
N ARG A 105 0.39 -5.13 20.47
CA ARG A 105 1.75 -5.12 21.02
C ARG A 105 2.52 -6.35 20.59
N ALA A 106 3.83 -6.31 20.79
CA ALA A 106 4.68 -7.49 20.66
C ALA A 106 4.10 -8.65 21.48
N GLY A 107 4.02 -9.83 20.86
CA GLY A 107 3.37 -11.02 21.43
C GLY A 107 1.92 -11.23 20.98
N ALA A 108 1.26 -10.24 20.38
CA ALA A 108 -0.06 -10.45 19.78
C ALA A 108 0.02 -11.53 18.69
N ASN A 109 -0.82 -12.56 18.81
CA ASN A 109 -0.85 -13.69 17.89
C ASN A 109 -2.28 -13.98 17.45
N ILE A 110 -2.69 -13.30 16.38
CA ILE A 110 -3.99 -13.51 15.73
C ILE A 110 -3.73 -14.46 14.57
N LYS A 111 -4.48 -15.56 14.49
CA LYS A 111 -4.32 -16.58 13.45
C LYS A 111 -5.67 -17.21 13.15
N HIS A 112 -5.98 -17.28 11.86
CA HIS A 112 -7.16 -17.94 11.35
C HIS A 112 -6.87 -18.57 9.98
N PRO A 113 -7.60 -19.65 9.63
CA PRO A 113 -7.62 -20.17 8.27
C PRO A 113 -8.00 -19.06 7.28
N PHE A 114 -7.14 -18.80 6.30
CA PHE A 114 -7.33 -17.67 5.38
C PHE A 114 -8.62 -17.78 4.56
N ARG A 115 -9.09 -19.01 4.28
CA ARG A 115 -10.32 -19.31 3.54
C ARG A 115 -11.60 -18.76 4.18
N LEU A 116 -11.55 -18.33 5.44
CA LEU A 116 -12.69 -17.69 6.10
C LEU A 116 -12.85 -16.22 5.69
N PHE A 117 -11.78 -15.56 5.25
CA PHE A 117 -11.75 -14.11 4.99
C PHE A 117 -11.31 -13.75 3.58
N LEU A 118 -10.69 -14.68 2.85
CA LEU A 118 -10.21 -14.48 1.49
C LEU A 118 -10.87 -15.49 0.55
N PRO A 119 -11.10 -15.11 -0.72
CA PRO A 119 -11.64 -16.02 -1.71
C PRO A 119 -10.72 -17.22 -1.92
N GLU A 120 -11.30 -18.35 -2.33
CA GLU A 120 -10.54 -19.57 -2.65
C GLU A 120 -9.50 -19.31 -3.75
N ARG A 121 -9.84 -18.44 -4.70
CA ARG A 121 -8.94 -17.96 -5.75
C ARG A 121 -8.91 -16.45 -5.74
N MET A 122 -7.75 -15.88 -5.46
CA MET A 122 -7.55 -14.44 -5.54
C MET A 122 -7.78 -13.94 -6.97
N HIS A 123 -8.43 -12.79 -7.09
CA HIS A 123 -8.54 -12.10 -8.37
C HIS A 123 -7.15 -11.68 -8.86
N ARG A 124 -6.95 -11.69 -10.18
CA ARG A 124 -5.69 -11.21 -10.78
C ARG A 124 -5.44 -9.73 -10.51
N THR A 125 -6.51 -8.98 -10.35
CA THR A 125 -6.53 -7.56 -10.04
C THR A 125 -7.30 -7.39 -8.74
N PHE A 126 -6.65 -6.81 -7.75
CA PHE A 126 -7.26 -6.51 -6.46
C PHE A 126 -6.65 -5.21 -5.92
N SER A 127 -7.23 -4.70 -4.85
CA SER A 127 -6.69 -3.57 -4.10
C SER A 127 -6.68 -3.90 -2.62
N ILE A 128 -5.71 -3.36 -1.90
CA ILE A 128 -5.61 -3.48 -0.45
C ILE A 128 -5.74 -2.07 0.11
N LEU A 129 -6.72 -1.88 0.99
CA LEU A 129 -6.91 -0.65 1.73
C LEU A 129 -6.63 -0.92 3.20
N ALA A 130 -5.82 -0.09 3.83
CA ALA A 130 -5.52 -0.17 5.26
C ALA A 130 -5.22 1.22 5.82
N ALA A 131 -5.73 1.48 7.03
CA ALA A 131 -5.33 2.61 7.86
C ALA A 131 -4.53 2.07 9.03
N ILE A 132 -3.30 2.56 9.20
CA ILE A 132 -2.35 2.01 10.16
C ILE A 132 -1.56 3.12 10.85
N LYS A 133 -1.23 2.91 12.12
CA LYS A 133 -0.39 3.81 12.90
C LYS A 133 0.66 3.01 13.67
N PRO A 134 1.79 2.64 13.04
CA PRO A 134 2.86 1.90 13.71
C PRO A 134 3.45 2.74 14.85
N ASP A 135 3.64 2.16 16.03
CA ASP A 135 4.26 2.89 17.16
C ASP A 135 5.80 2.94 17.07
N VAL A 136 6.36 2.00 16.31
CA VAL A 136 7.80 1.80 16.08
C VAL A 136 8.06 1.55 14.59
N ASN A 137 9.19 2.04 14.08
CA ASN A 137 9.66 1.76 12.73
C ASN A 137 10.55 0.51 12.77
N VAL A 138 9.94 -0.67 12.74
CA VAL A 138 10.63 -1.97 12.67
C VAL A 138 9.98 -2.84 11.61
N PRO A 139 10.69 -3.82 11.02
CA PRO A 139 10.08 -4.77 10.10
C PRO A 139 8.88 -5.49 10.72
N MET A 140 7.72 -5.40 10.06
CA MET A 140 6.49 -6.06 10.49
C MET A 140 5.63 -6.45 9.28
N TYR A 141 4.75 -7.42 9.49
CA TYR A 141 3.72 -7.76 8.51
C TYR A 141 2.42 -7.05 8.90
N LEU A 142 1.87 -6.25 7.99
CA LEU A 142 0.49 -5.78 8.08
C LEU A 142 -0.49 -6.92 7.85
N PHE A 143 -0.12 -7.91 7.06
CA PHE A 143 -0.77 -9.22 7.08
C PHE A 143 0.06 -10.23 6.33
N ALA A 144 -0.14 -11.50 6.66
CA ALA A 144 0.44 -12.60 5.92
C ALA A 144 -0.50 -13.80 5.87
N VAL A 145 -0.69 -14.32 4.66
CA VAL A 145 -1.10 -15.69 4.37
C VAL A 145 0.17 -16.50 4.15
N THR A 146 0.34 -17.54 4.95
CA THR A 146 1.53 -18.39 4.89
C THR A 146 1.17 -19.79 4.43
N ASN A 147 2.17 -20.51 3.95
CA ASN A 147 2.04 -21.96 3.80
C ASN A 147 1.76 -22.65 5.16
N PRO A 148 1.31 -23.92 5.16
CA PRO A 148 0.99 -24.64 6.40
C PRO A 148 2.15 -24.77 7.39
N LEU A 149 3.40 -24.70 6.91
CA LEU A 149 4.60 -24.73 7.74
C LEU A 149 4.99 -23.36 8.32
N GLU A 150 4.28 -22.29 7.95
CA GLU A 150 4.55 -20.91 8.34
C GLU A 150 5.96 -20.40 7.97
N THR A 151 6.56 -20.95 6.92
CA THR A 151 7.91 -20.61 6.47
C THR A 151 7.93 -19.66 5.27
N VAL A 152 6.86 -19.66 4.46
CA VAL A 152 6.74 -18.86 3.23
C VAL A 152 5.46 -18.06 3.26
N VAL A 153 5.56 -16.76 2.97
CA VAL A 153 4.40 -15.87 2.80
C VAL A 153 3.92 -15.98 1.35
N GLN A 154 2.73 -16.56 1.17
CA GLN A 154 2.09 -16.71 -0.14
C GLN A 154 1.47 -15.40 -0.64
N LEU A 155 0.93 -14.61 0.29
CA LEU A 155 0.38 -13.27 0.04
C LEU A 155 0.50 -12.45 1.32
N GLY A 156 0.95 -11.21 1.20
CA GLY A 156 0.99 -10.32 2.36
C GLY A 156 1.46 -8.91 2.03
N VAL A 157 1.36 -8.05 3.03
CA VAL A 157 1.97 -6.72 2.99
C VAL A 157 2.92 -6.62 4.18
N SER A 158 4.16 -6.27 3.90
CA SER A 158 5.16 -5.96 4.93
C SER A 158 5.50 -4.47 4.93
N ILE A 159 5.91 -4.01 6.10
CA ILE A 159 6.33 -2.64 6.37
C ILE A 159 7.70 -2.75 7.03
N SER A 160 8.67 -2.00 6.55
CA SER A 160 10.00 -1.96 7.16
C SER A 160 10.61 -0.57 7.08
N PRO A 161 11.62 -0.26 7.91
CA PRO A 161 12.38 0.97 7.75
C PRO A 161 12.95 1.09 6.34
N GLY A 162 12.83 2.28 5.76
CA GLY A 162 13.51 2.67 4.53
C GLY A 162 14.71 3.58 4.82
N GLU A 163 15.32 4.08 3.75
CA GLU A 163 16.43 5.03 3.85
C GLU A 163 15.94 6.44 4.21
N ALA A 164 16.79 7.25 4.84
CA ALA A 164 16.57 8.68 5.02
C ALA A 164 15.21 9.09 5.63
N GLY A 165 14.69 8.34 6.60
CA GLY A 165 13.41 8.67 7.25
C GLY A 165 12.18 8.34 6.40
N SER A 166 12.31 7.33 5.53
CA SER A 166 11.20 6.71 4.82
C SER A 166 10.81 5.37 5.43
N THR A 167 9.65 4.87 5.01
CA THR A 167 9.16 3.53 5.31
C THR A 167 8.96 2.80 3.99
N ASN A 168 9.42 1.55 3.94
CA ASN A 168 9.18 0.67 2.81
C ASN A 168 7.88 -0.11 3.05
N VAL A 169 6.95 -0.03 2.10
CA VAL A 169 5.74 -0.84 2.06
C VAL A 169 5.87 -1.81 0.90
N SER A 170 5.90 -3.10 1.20
CA SER A 170 6.19 -4.15 0.23
C SER A 170 5.01 -5.12 0.09
N LEU A 171 4.60 -5.36 -1.16
CA LEU A 171 3.67 -6.41 -1.52
C LEU A 171 4.43 -7.72 -1.71
N LEU A 172 3.98 -8.75 -1.00
CA LEU A 172 4.57 -10.09 -1.03
C LEU A 172 3.61 -11.02 -1.74
N TYR A 173 4.12 -11.77 -2.70
CA TYR A 173 3.37 -12.82 -3.39
C TYR A 173 4.32 -13.93 -3.77
N THR A 174 4.00 -15.17 -3.39
CA THR A 174 4.88 -16.31 -3.64
C THR A 174 4.05 -17.55 -3.96
N ASP A 175 4.36 -18.18 -5.09
CA ASP A 175 3.91 -19.54 -5.38
C ASP A 175 4.71 -20.51 -4.50
N SER A 176 4.11 -20.95 -3.40
CA SER A 176 4.76 -21.82 -2.41
C SER A 176 5.08 -23.22 -2.91
N ASP A 177 4.48 -23.64 -4.04
CA ASP A 177 4.78 -24.95 -4.63
C ASP A 177 6.07 -24.90 -5.46
N ARG A 178 6.47 -23.69 -5.89
CA ARG A 178 7.64 -23.46 -6.74
C ARG A 178 8.80 -22.79 -6.00
N HIS A 179 8.51 -22.04 -4.95
CA HIS A 179 9.50 -21.25 -4.21
C HIS A 179 9.54 -21.64 -2.74
N MET A 180 10.76 -21.84 -2.23
CA MET A 180 11.02 -22.16 -0.81
C MET A 180 11.21 -20.91 0.06
N THR A 181 11.23 -19.72 -0.55
CA THR A 181 11.46 -18.44 0.12
C THR A 181 10.44 -17.41 -0.33
N THR A 182 9.99 -16.57 0.61
CA THR A 182 9.10 -15.44 0.35
C THR A 182 9.70 -14.48 -0.69
N GLN A 183 8.86 -14.00 -1.59
CA GLN A 183 9.19 -13.08 -2.67
C GLN A 183 8.47 -11.75 -2.49
N THR A 184 9.21 -10.66 -2.65
CA THR A 184 8.67 -9.31 -2.77
C THR A 184 8.41 -9.01 -4.24
N VAL A 185 7.15 -8.72 -4.58
CA VAL A 185 6.75 -8.45 -5.97
C VAL A 185 6.60 -6.96 -6.28
N ALA A 186 6.43 -6.13 -5.25
CA ALA A 186 6.48 -4.69 -5.36
C ALA A 186 6.92 -4.08 -4.03
N SER A 187 7.60 -2.94 -4.09
CA SER A 187 8.12 -2.22 -2.92
C SER A 187 8.03 -0.73 -3.19
N PHE A 188 7.50 0.00 -2.23
CA PHE A 188 7.23 1.43 -2.33
C PHE A 188 7.85 2.14 -1.13
N LEU A 189 8.67 3.15 -1.39
CA LEU A 189 9.15 4.06 -0.36
C LEU A 189 8.14 5.18 -0.16
N VAL A 190 7.65 5.31 1.07
CA VAL A 190 6.74 6.37 1.49
C VAL A 190 7.38 7.19 2.61
N PRO A 191 6.96 8.44 2.85
CA PRO A 191 7.42 9.19 4.02
C PRO A 191 7.14 8.41 5.31
N ASP A 192 8.04 8.48 6.29
CA ASP A 192 7.81 7.81 7.58
C ASP A 192 6.52 8.31 8.25
N PHE A 193 5.66 7.36 8.60
CA PHE A 193 4.38 7.56 9.25
C PHE A 193 4.35 6.94 10.66
N THR A 194 5.51 6.69 11.26
CA THR A 194 5.59 6.23 12.65
C THR A 194 4.86 7.19 13.60
N ARG A 195 3.96 6.63 14.42
CA ARG A 195 3.03 7.30 15.35
C ARG A 195 2.04 8.26 14.67
N LYS A 196 1.84 8.14 13.36
CA LYS A 196 0.89 8.92 12.56
C LYS A 196 -0.01 7.97 11.77
N TRP A 197 -1.25 8.39 11.54
CA TRP A 197 -2.19 7.71 10.67
C TRP A 197 -1.90 8.03 9.21
#